data_AF-A0A0X3PTL0-F1
#
_entry.id   AF-A0A0X3PTL0-F1
#
_cell.length_a   1.000
_cell.length_b   1.000
_cell.length_c   1.000
_cell.angle_alpha   90.00
_cell.angle_beta   90.00
_cell.angle_gamma   90.00
#
_symmetry.space_group_name_H-M   'P 1'
#
loop_
_entity.id
_entity.type
_entity.pdbx_description
1 polymer ?
#
loop_
_entity_poly.entity_id
_entity_poly.type
_entity_poly.pdbx_seq_one_letter_code
_entity_poly.pdbx_strand_id
1 'polypeptide(L)'
;MSSQISVYAYLCETYPRLAAAIAVWVEKPHVLNRKLFGARLLMFSGDFAVRVVYPKLFTGLDPFTEEIRFENKGYRFFSKHASYSVVIMGGSPKVTCMDVKNLQIFSPQWFIECLETRLCHWASLSLDHSPPSLKLVDYQNYQKVYLQLKTYYWEYLRTSWCEKTDPEKFIHEDFGIAAYLICVWSNVKKEDVFFVDIGCGNGLLVYLLISEGVRVVVYSKLYFSSME
;
A
#
# COMPACT_ATOMS: atom_id res chain seq x y z
N MET A 1 15.13 -39.60 -5.87
CA MET A 1 14.62 -38.53 -6.76
C MET A 1 14.93 -37.21 -6.06
N SER A 2 15.88 -36.44 -6.57
CA SER A 2 16.18 -35.11 -6.03
C SER A 2 14.97 -34.21 -6.32
N SER A 3 14.28 -33.74 -5.29
CA SER A 3 13.27 -32.70 -5.44
C SER A 3 13.98 -31.46 -5.95
N GLN A 4 13.77 -31.10 -7.21
CA GLN A 4 14.32 -29.90 -7.78
C GLN A 4 13.71 -28.71 -7.01
N ILE A 5 14.52 -28.05 -6.18
CA ILE A 5 14.12 -26.86 -5.44
C ILE A 5 13.73 -25.79 -6.47
N SER A 6 12.60 -25.12 -6.25
CA SER A 6 12.12 -24.04 -7.12
C SER A 6 13.16 -22.90 -7.17
N VAL A 7 13.22 -22.17 -8.28
CA VAL A 7 14.13 -21.02 -8.41
C VAL A 7 13.93 -20.00 -7.30
N TYR A 8 12.67 -19.75 -6.93
CA TYR A 8 12.33 -18.90 -5.80
C TYR A 8 12.91 -19.42 -4.48
N ALA A 9 12.70 -20.71 -4.17
CA ALA A 9 13.20 -21.31 -2.94
C ALA A 9 14.74 -21.26 -2.87
N TYR A 10 15.44 -21.55 -3.98
CA TYR A 10 16.89 -21.38 -4.08
C TYR A 10 17.34 -19.95 -3.76
N LEU A 11 16.63 -18.94 -4.26
CA LEU A 11 16.97 -17.54 -4.04
C LEU A 11 16.71 -17.11 -2.58
N CYS A 12 15.64 -17.58 -1.98
CA CYS A 12 15.35 -17.36 -0.55
C CYS A 12 16.42 -17.99 0.35
N GLU A 13 16.89 -19.20 0.02
CA GLU A 13 17.93 -19.89 0.79
C GLU A 13 19.32 -19.25 0.61
N THR A 14 19.68 -18.91 -0.64
CA THR A 14 21.04 -18.44 -0.98
C THR A 14 21.20 -16.93 -0.72
N TYR A 15 20.15 -16.15 -0.96
CA TYR A 15 20.17 -14.68 -0.90
C TYR A 15 18.95 -14.10 -0.15
N PRO A 16 18.75 -14.47 1.13
CA PRO A 16 17.54 -14.13 1.88
C PRO A 16 17.27 -12.61 1.98
N ARG A 17 18.32 -11.80 2.13
CA ARG A 17 18.18 -10.33 2.18
C ARG A 17 17.69 -9.74 0.87
N LEU A 18 18.15 -10.30 -0.25
CA LEU A 18 17.67 -9.86 -1.56
C LEU A 18 16.24 -10.34 -1.80
N ALA A 19 15.90 -11.57 -1.42
CA ALA A 19 14.54 -12.07 -1.47
C ALA A 19 13.59 -11.14 -0.70
N ALA A 20 13.99 -10.70 0.50
CA ALA A 20 13.24 -9.73 1.31
C ALA A 20 13.14 -8.35 0.63
N ALA A 21 14.23 -7.83 0.05
CA ALA A 21 14.23 -6.57 -0.68
C ALA A 21 13.27 -6.59 -1.88
N ILE A 22 13.25 -7.69 -2.63
CA ILE A 22 12.33 -7.88 -3.76
C ILE A 22 10.89 -8.04 -3.26
N ALA A 23 10.66 -8.76 -2.15
CA ALA A 23 9.34 -8.86 -1.54
C ALA A 23 8.75 -7.48 -1.18
N VAL A 24 9.57 -6.56 -0.66
CA VAL A 24 9.15 -5.16 -0.43
C VAL A 24 8.69 -4.50 -1.73
N TRP A 25 9.43 -4.65 -2.83
CA TRP A 25 9.02 -4.12 -4.14
C TRP A 25 7.74 -4.77 -4.66
N VAL A 26 7.60 -6.09 -4.51
CA VAL A 26 6.44 -6.87 -4.97
C VAL A 26 5.17 -6.48 -4.20
N GLU A 27 5.26 -6.29 -2.89
CA GLU A 27 4.10 -6.07 -2.03
C GLU A 27 3.79 -4.60 -1.77
N LYS A 28 4.83 -3.75 -1.68
CA LYS A 28 4.73 -2.34 -1.27
C LYS A 28 5.40 -1.42 -2.30
N PRO A 29 5.00 -1.47 -3.59
CA PRO A 29 5.67 -0.70 -4.63
C PRO A 29 5.58 0.83 -4.42
N HIS A 30 4.59 1.31 -3.67
CA HIS A 30 4.43 2.73 -3.32
C HIS A 30 5.57 3.28 -2.46
N VAL A 31 6.30 2.42 -1.73
CA VAL A 31 7.49 2.81 -0.95
C VAL A 31 8.61 3.30 -1.87
N LEU A 32 8.64 2.80 -3.11
CA LEU A 32 9.66 3.14 -4.09
C LEU A 32 9.14 4.10 -5.17
N ASN A 33 7.93 3.87 -5.68
CA ASN A 33 7.34 4.69 -6.74
C ASN A 33 6.13 5.47 -6.19
N ARG A 34 6.30 6.79 -6.00
CA ARG A 34 5.26 7.68 -5.45
C ARG A 34 3.99 7.77 -6.30
N LYS A 35 4.04 7.33 -7.56
CA LYS A 35 2.89 7.27 -8.48
C LYS A 35 2.04 6.01 -8.30
N LEU A 36 2.54 5.04 -7.53
CA LEU A 36 1.81 3.84 -7.16
C LEU A 36 1.20 4.00 -5.77
N PHE A 37 0.03 3.41 -5.58
CA PHE A 37 -0.68 3.37 -4.30
C PHE A 37 -0.41 2.05 -3.56
N GLY A 38 -0.32 0.93 -4.27
CA GLY A 38 -0.01 -0.36 -3.67
C GLY A 38 -0.09 -1.52 -4.65
N ALA A 39 0.08 -2.73 -4.14
CA ALA A 39 -0.13 -3.95 -4.90
C ALA A 39 -0.80 -5.06 -4.08
N ARG A 40 -1.51 -5.94 -4.78
CA ARG A 40 -2.14 -7.13 -4.23
C ARG A 40 -1.70 -8.35 -5.01
N LEU A 41 -1.14 -9.33 -4.31
CA LEU A 41 -0.78 -10.63 -4.87
C LEU A 41 -2.09 -11.38 -5.15
N LEU A 42 -2.29 -11.81 -6.40
CA LEU A 42 -3.44 -12.62 -6.82
C LEU A 42 -3.13 -14.10 -6.75
N MET A 43 -1.90 -14.48 -7.12
CA MET A 43 -1.47 -15.86 -7.19
C MET A 43 0.02 -15.96 -6.91
N PHE A 44 0.40 -17.06 -6.26
CA PHE A 44 1.78 -17.45 -6.02
C PHE A 44 1.89 -18.98 -6.15
N SER A 45 2.79 -19.44 -7.00
CA SER A 45 3.00 -20.86 -7.29
C SER A 45 4.49 -21.12 -7.54
N GLY A 46 5.28 -21.16 -6.47
CA GLY A 46 6.72 -21.45 -6.50
C GLY A 46 7.49 -20.44 -7.34
N ASP A 47 7.60 -20.71 -8.64
CA ASP A 47 8.37 -19.94 -9.61
C ASP A 47 7.51 -19.01 -10.50
N PHE A 48 6.27 -18.77 -10.08
CA PHE A 48 5.37 -17.83 -10.75
C PHE A 48 4.50 -17.08 -9.74
N ALA A 49 4.32 -15.78 -9.98
CA ALA A 49 3.41 -14.95 -9.22
C ALA A 49 2.70 -13.94 -10.12
N VAL A 50 1.51 -13.55 -9.72
CA VAL A 50 0.72 -12.51 -10.40
C VAL A 50 0.28 -11.51 -9.37
N ARG A 51 0.50 -10.22 -9.62
CA ARG A 51 -0.01 -9.13 -8.78
C ARG A 51 -0.87 -8.16 -9.59
N VAL A 52 -1.81 -7.51 -8.90
CA VAL A 52 -2.41 -6.26 -9.38
C VAL A 52 -1.64 -5.11 -8.76
N VAL A 53 -1.21 -4.17 -9.59
CA VAL A 53 -0.62 -2.91 -9.19
C VAL A 53 -1.68 -1.83 -9.31
N TYR A 54 -1.79 -0.99 -8.28
CA TYR A 54 -2.76 0.10 -8.20
C TYR A 54 -2.02 1.43 -8.33
N PRO A 55 -2.13 2.14 -9.48
CA PRO A 55 -1.67 3.52 -9.60
C PRO A 55 -2.45 4.46 -8.67
N LYS A 56 -1.87 5.62 -8.38
CA LYS A 56 -2.60 6.70 -7.70
C LYS A 56 -3.62 7.33 -8.63
N LEU A 57 -4.78 7.72 -8.10
CA LEU A 57 -5.87 8.28 -8.92
C LEU A 57 -5.44 9.44 -9.84
N PHE A 58 -4.53 10.32 -9.40
CA PHE A 58 -4.06 11.44 -10.21
C PHE A 58 -3.31 11.03 -11.48
N THR A 59 -2.82 9.78 -11.59
CA THR A 59 -2.17 9.31 -12.81
C THR A 59 -3.18 9.04 -13.93
N GLY A 60 -4.48 8.92 -13.62
CA GLY A 60 -5.52 8.59 -14.60
C GLY A 60 -5.39 7.17 -15.18
N LEU A 61 -4.66 6.28 -14.51
CA LEU A 61 -4.41 4.92 -14.98
C LEU A 61 -5.21 3.91 -14.17
N ASP A 62 -5.81 2.96 -14.87
CA ASP A 62 -6.49 1.83 -14.24
C ASP A 62 -5.49 0.86 -13.59
N PRO A 63 -5.90 0.15 -12.52
CA PRO A 63 -5.17 -0.98 -12.00
C PRO A 63 -4.76 -1.96 -13.10
N PHE A 64 -3.58 -2.56 -12.97
CA PHE A 64 -3.05 -3.45 -13.99
C PHE A 64 -2.36 -4.66 -13.39
N THR A 65 -2.38 -5.75 -14.14
CA THR A 65 -1.72 -6.99 -13.77
C THR A 65 -0.24 -6.94 -14.15
N GLU A 66 0.60 -7.47 -13.28
CA GLU A 66 2.00 -7.76 -13.56
C GLU A 66 2.29 -9.22 -13.23
N GLU A 67 2.83 -9.94 -14.21
CA GLU A 67 3.37 -11.28 -14.05
C GLU A 67 4.80 -11.21 -13.53
N ILE A 68 5.14 -12.10 -12.61
CA ILE A 68 6.46 -12.23 -12.00
C ILE A 68 6.89 -13.67 -12.18
N ARG A 69 7.94 -13.88 -12.96
CA ARG A 69 8.52 -15.19 -13.23
C ARG A 69 9.86 -15.30 -12.53
N PHE A 70 10.08 -16.40 -11.85
CA PHE A 70 11.31 -16.67 -11.10
C PHE A 70 12.13 -17.61 -11.97
N GLU A 71 13.12 -17.07 -12.66
CA GLU A 71 13.85 -17.78 -13.71
C GLU A 71 15.34 -17.44 -13.62
N ASN A 72 16.20 -18.43 -13.84
CA ASN A 72 17.65 -18.32 -13.63
C ASN A 72 17.97 -17.87 -12.18
N LYS A 73 18.98 -17.03 -11.97
CA LYS A 73 19.32 -16.44 -10.64
C LYS A 73 18.59 -15.10 -10.42
N GLY A 74 17.30 -15.03 -10.74
CA GLY A 74 16.57 -13.75 -10.68
C GLY A 74 15.09 -13.81 -10.99
N TYR A 75 14.53 -12.63 -11.26
CA TYR A 75 13.10 -12.37 -11.45
C TYR A 75 12.88 -11.62 -12.75
N ARG A 76 11.83 -11.97 -13.47
CA ARG A 76 11.33 -11.20 -14.62
C ARG A 76 9.93 -10.70 -14.36
N PHE A 77 9.71 -9.43 -14.67
CA PHE A 77 8.46 -8.71 -14.43
C PHE A 77 7.88 -8.27 -15.77
N PHE A 78 6.59 -8.52 -15.98
CA PHE A 78 5.91 -8.23 -17.24
C PHE A 78 4.54 -7.61 -16.98
N SER A 79 4.29 -6.43 -17.55
CA SER A 79 2.99 -5.77 -17.54
C SER A 79 2.72 -5.05 -18.86
N LYS A 80 1.52 -4.47 -18.98
CA LYS A 80 1.20 -3.54 -20.08
C LYS A 80 2.04 -2.25 -20.08
N HIS A 81 2.73 -1.92 -18.99
CA HIS A 81 3.49 -0.67 -18.84
C HIS A 81 5.00 -0.84 -18.98
N ALA A 82 5.57 -1.97 -18.54
CA ALA A 82 7.00 -2.22 -18.60
C ALA A 82 7.32 -3.72 -18.53
N SER A 83 8.49 -4.08 -19.03
CA SER A 83 9.13 -5.39 -18.84
C SER A 83 10.56 -5.19 -18.38
N TYR A 84 10.95 -5.84 -17.29
CA TYR A 84 12.28 -5.70 -16.68
C TYR A 84 12.67 -6.96 -15.91
N SER A 85 13.95 -7.09 -15.60
CA SER A 85 14.47 -8.19 -14.79
C SER A 85 15.32 -7.69 -13.63
N VAL A 86 15.39 -8.50 -12.58
CA VAL A 86 16.28 -8.33 -11.43
C VAL A 86 17.08 -9.62 -11.30
N VAL A 87 18.39 -9.56 -11.56
CA VAL A 87 19.28 -10.74 -11.53
C VAL A 87 20.42 -10.52 -10.55
N ILE A 88 20.93 -11.61 -9.98
CA ILE A 88 22.06 -11.54 -9.05
C ILE A 88 23.36 -11.58 -9.84
N MET A 89 24.15 -10.52 -9.75
CA MET A 89 25.49 -10.43 -10.33
C MET A 89 26.50 -10.10 -9.24
N GLY A 90 27.43 -11.02 -8.98
CA GLY A 90 28.48 -10.80 -7.97
C GLY A 90 27.96 -10.61 -6.54
N GLY A 91 26.78 -11.16 -6.21
CA GLY A 91 26.15 -10.99 -4.89
C GLY A 91 25.27 -9.75 -4.74
N SER A 92 25.17 -8.91 -5.78
CA SER A 92 24.34 -7.70 -5.80
C SER A 92 23.20 -7.81 -6.82
N PRO A 93 22.02 -7.21 -6.56
CA PRO A 93 20.97 -7.15 -7.55
C PRO A 93 21.33 -6.21 -8.70
N LYS A 94 21.12 -6.67 -9.92
CA LYS A 94 21.23 -5.87 -11.15
C LYS A 94 19.88 -5.82 -11.82
N VAL A 95 19.42 -4.61 -12.15
CA VAL A 95 18.15 -4.39 -12.86
C VAL A 95 18.44 -4.17 -14.33
N THR A 96 17.68 -4.84 -15.19
CA THR A 96 17.71 -4.60 -16.65
C THR A 96 16.32 -4.24 -17.12
N CYS A 97 16.16 -3.04 -17.64
CA CYS A 97 14.94 -2.62 -18.32
C CYS A 97 14.94 -3.19 -19.74
N MET A 98 13.95 -4.01 -20.09
CA MET A 98 13.81 -4.58 -21.42
C MET A 98 12.91 -3.72 -22.31
N ASP A 99 11.82 -3.20 -21.74
CA ASP A 99 10.85 -2.39 -22.47
C ASP A 99 10.07 -1.48 -21.51
N VAL A 100 9.78 -0.25 -21.94
CA VAL A 100 8.87 0.68 -21.26
C VAL A 100 7.84 1.18 -22.26
N LYS A 101 6.62 0.69 -22.11
CA LYS A 101 5.49 1.00 -22.99
C LYS A 101 4.73 2.25 -22.54
N ASN A 102 4.88 2.65 -21.28
CA ASN A 102 4.18 3.81 -20.71
C ASN A 102 5.08 4.61 -19.76
N LEU A 103 5.41 5.84 -20.17
CA LEU A 103 6.29 6.75 -19.44
C LEU A 103 5.64 7.46 -18.24
N GLN A 104 4.33 7.30 -18.02
CA GLN A 104 3.66 7.93 -16.90
C GLN A 104 4.04 7.30 -15.56
N ILE A 105 4.30 5.99 -15.50
CA ILE A 105 4.65 5.29 -14.25
C ILE A 105 6.16 5.01 -14.17
N PHE A 106 6.78 4.61 -15.29
CA PHE A 106 8.17 4.18 -15.35
C PHE A 106 8.93 4.91 -16.45
N SER A 107 10.21 5.19 -16.25
CA SER A 107 11.14 5.53 -17.34
C SER A 107 12.27 4.49 -17.36
N PRO A 108 12.97 4.29 -18.50
CA PRO A 108 14.11 3.38 -18.55
C PRO A 108 15.17 3.69 -17.47
N GLN A 109 15.49 4.96 -17.25
CA GLN A 109 16.44 5.43 -16.23
C GLN A 109 15.96 5.14 -14.81
N TRP A 110 14.65 5.24 -14.55
CA TRP A 110 14.07 4.99 -13.22
C TRP A 110 14.39 3.58 -12.69
N PHE A 111 14.45 2.58 -13.57
CA PHE A 111 14.80 1.21 -13.17
C PHE A 111 16.21 1.10 -12.60
N ILE A 112 17.15 1.89 -13.10
CA ILE A 112 18.54 1.87 -12.66
C ILE A 112 18.70 2.82 -11.47
N GLU A 113 18.32 4.09 -11.65
CA GLU A 113 18.58 5.14 -10.66
C GLU A 113 17.77 4.95 -9.37
N CYS A 114 16.56 4.41 -9.47
CA CYS A 114 15.67 4.21 -8.32
C CYS A 114 15.57 2.75 -7.91
N LEU A 115 15.12 1.84 -8.78
CA LEU A 115 14.84 0.45 -8.38
C LEU A 115 16.12 -0.32 -8.03
N GLU A 116 17.14 -0.32 -8.89
CA GLU A 116 18.41 -1.01 -8.59
C GLU A 116 19.05 -0.45 -7.32
N THR A 117 19.24 0.87 -7.27
CA THR A 117 19.82 1.56 -6.10
C THR A 117 19.12 1.16 -4.79
N ARG A 118 17.78 1.11 -4.79
CA ARG A 118 17.01 0.78 -3.60
C ARG A 118 17.04 -0.71 -3.26
N LEU A 119 17.03 -1.60 -4.25
CA LEU A 119 17.21 -3.03 -4.00
C LEU A 119 18.59 -3.34 -3.44
N CYS A 120 19.65 -2.73 -3.97
CA CYS A 120 21.01 -2.83 -3.43
C CYS A 120 21.07 -2.36 -1.97
N HIS A 121 20.49 -1.21 -1.68
CA HIS A 121 20.42 -0.67 -0.32
C HIS A 121 19.61 -1.58 0.61
N TRP A 122 18.43 -2.06 0.21
CA TRP A 122 17.63 -2.94 1.07
C TRP A 122 18.29 -4.31 1.29
N ALA A 123 18.96 -4.86 0.29
CA ALA A 123 19.68 -6.12 0.40
C ALA A 123 20.90 -6.04 1.34
N SER A 124 21.44 -4.84 1.59
CA SER A 124 22.51 -4.64 2.58
C SER A 124 22.00 -4.58 4.03
N LEU A 125 20.70 -4.36 4.22
CA LEU A 125 20.07 -4.25 5.54
C LEU A 125 19.54 -5.61 6.05
N SER A 126 19.45 -5.75 7.37
CA SER A 126 18.58 -6.74 8.01
C SER A 126 17.17 -6.18 8.05
N LEU A 127 16.32 -6.61 7.12
CA LEU A 127 14.92 -6.19 7.09
C LEU A 127 14.11 -7.04 8.07
N ASP A 128 13.53 -6.40 9.08
CA ASP A 128 12.56 -7.04 9.96
C ASP A 128 11.26 -7.31 9.20
N HIS A 129 10.76 -8.54 9.29
CA HIS A 129 9.48 -8.90 8.72
C HIS A 129 8.36 -8.29 9.57
N SER A 130 7.87 -7.11 9.17
CA SER A 130 6.59 -6.63 9.69
C SER A 130 5.49 -7.59 9.25
N PRO A 131 4.52 -7.93 10.12
CA PRO A 131 3.39 -8.76 9.72
C PRO A 131 2.68 -8.15 8.51
N PRO A 132 2.19 -8.97 7.57
CA PRO A 132 1.47 -8.47 6.41
C PRO A 132 0.22 -7.71 6.87
N SER A 133 -0.06 -6.58 6.22
CA SER A 133 -1.35 -5.89 6.41
C SER A 133 -2.48 -6.84 6.03
N LEU A 134 -3.59 -6.82 6.78
CA LEU A 134 -4.76 -7.67 6.56
C LEU A 134 -5.45 -7.43 5.20
N LYS A 135 -5.11 -6.34 4.48
CA LYS A 135 -5.61 -5.98 3.13
C LYS A 135 -7.14 -6.15 2.98
N LEU A 136 -7.90 -5.71 3.99
CA LEU A 136 -9.35 -5.92 4.08
C LEU A 136 -10.17 -5.04 3.11
N VAL A 137 -9.57 -3.99 2.55
CA VAL A 137 -10.25 -3.05 1.67
C VAL A 137 -9.63 -3.04 0.28
N ASP A 138 -10.47 -2.86 -0.73
CA ASP A 138 -10.00 -2.61 -2.09
C ASP A 138 -9.30 -1.25 -2.17
N TYR A 139 -8.11 -1.24 -2.75
CA TYR A 139 -7.28 -0.03 -2.86
C TYR A 139 -7.87 1.02 -3.79
N GLN A 140 -8.64 0.64 -4.81
CA GLN A 140 -9.27 1.60 -5.70
C GLN A 140 -10.44 2.29 -5.00
N ASN A 141 -11.27 1.52 -4.29
CA ASN A 141 -12.36 2.07 -3.49
C ASN A 141 -11.86 2.99 -2.37
N TYR A 142 -10.85 2.54 -1.61
CA TYR A 142 -10.24 3.34 -0.54
C TYR A 142 -9.74 4.70 -1.05
N GLN A 143 -9.01 4.71 -2.17
CA GLN A 143 -8.51 5.96 -2.73
C GLN A 143 -9.64 6.91 -3.14
N LYS A 144 -10.74 6.38 -3.68
CA LYS A 144 -11.91 7.18 -4.09
C LYS A 144 -12.58 7.80 -2.88
N VAL A 145 -12.87 7.01 -1.84
CA VAL A 145 -13.50 7.51 -0.61
C VAL A 145 -12.60 8.52 0.09
N TYR A 146 -11.30 8.23 0.22
CA TYR A 146 -10.34 9.18 0.80
C TYR A 146 -10.30 10.51 0.02
N LEU A 147 -10.29 10.45 -1.30
CA LEU A 147 -10.30 11.65 -2.14
C LEU A 147 -11.62 12.42 -1.98
N GLN A 148 -12.77 11.74 -1.90
CA GLN A 148 -14.06 12.37 -1.62
C GLN A 148 -14.01 13.13 -0.30
N LEU A 149 -13.62 12.47 0.80
CA LEU A 149 -13.51 13.12 2.11
C LEU A 149 -12.59 14.34 2.05
N LYS A 150 -11.42 14.21 1.41
CA LYS A 150 -10.50 15.33 1.23
C LYS A 150 -11.14 16.47 0.43
N THR A 151 -11.83 16.18 -0.66
CA THR A 151 -12.48 17.21 -1.49
C THR A 151 -13.59 17.94 -0.74
N TYR A 152 -14.40 17.24 0.05
CA TYR A 152 -15.54 17.84 0.74
C TYR A 152 -15.15 18.59 2.02
N TYR A 153 -14.25 18.03 2.83
CA TYR A 153 -14.04 18.51 4.19
C TYR A 153 -12.74 19.29 4.40
N TRP A 154 -11.71 19.10 3.55
CA TRP A 154 -10.35 19.62 3.81
C TRP A 154 -10.30 21.13 4.04
N GLU A 155 -10.88 21.92 3.13
CA GLU A 155 -10.74 23.39 3.15
C GLU A 155 -11.38 24.00 4.40
N TYR A 156 -12.54 23.47 4.79
CA TYR A 156 -13.22 23.91 6.00
C TYR A 156 -12.49 23.44 7.27
N LEU A 157 -12.10 22.17 7.36
CA LEU A 157 -11.45 21.63 8.55
C LEU A 157 -10.09 22.27 8.82
N ARG A 158 -9.28 22.51 7.78
CA ARG A 158 -7.95 23.12 7.96
C ARG A 158 -8.04 24.58 8.42
N THR A 159 -9.07 25.31 7.99
CA THR A 159 -9.24 26.74 8.29
C THR A 159 -9.91 26.97 9.63
N SER A 160 -10.73 26.02 10.07
CA SER A 160 -11.40 26.02 11.38
C SER A 160 -10.66 25.20 12.45
N TRP A 161 -9.42 24.77 12.19
CA TRP A 161 -8.67 23.93 13.11
C TRP A 161 -8.32 24.69 14.41
N CYS A 162 -8.86 24.22 15.53
CA CYS A 162 -8.65 24.84 16.84
C CYS A 162 -7.66 24.09 17.75
N GLU A 163 -7.16 22.93 17.33
CA GLU A 163 -6.22 22.14 18.11
C GLU A 163 -4.80 22.69 18.01
N LYS A 164 -3.99 22.45 19.05
CA LYS A 164 -2.56 22.82 19.05
C LYS A 164 -1.71 21.94 18.13
N THR A 165 -2.29 20.86 17.62
CA THR A 165 -1.64 19.89 16.75
C THR A 165 -1.65 20.36 15.30
N ASP A 166 -0.77 19.78 14.48
CA ASP A 166 -0.70 20.08 13.06
C ASP A 166 -1.97 19.62 12.31
N PRO A 167 -2.78 20.52 11.73
CA PRO A 167 -3.99 20.14 11.00
C PRO A 167 -3.68 19.20 9.84
N GLU A 168 -2.57 19.39 9.13
CA GLU A 168 -2.28 18.59 7.94
C GLU A 168 -2.07 17.13 8.31
N LYS A 169 -1.27 16.85 9.34
CA LYS A 169 -1.07 15.50 9.84
C LYS A 169 -2.37 14.86 10.35
N PHE A 170 -3.08 15.54 11.26
CA PHE A 170 -4.17 14.91 12.01
C PHE A 170 -5.46 14.78 11.18
N ILE A 171 -5.79 15.76 10.34
CA ILE A 171 -6.95 15.66 9.44
C ILE A 171 -6.72 14.54 8.42
N HIS A 172 -5.51 14.42 7.86
CA HIS A 172 -5.23 13.35 6.89
C HIS A 172 -5.22 11.96 7.51
N GLU A 173 -4.86 11.84 8.79
CA GLU A 173 -4.97 10.59 9.57
C GLU A 173 -6.44 10.18 9.71
N ASP A 174 -7.30 11.09 10.18
CA ASP A 174 -8.73 10.82 10.35
C ASP A 174 -9.46 10.57 9.01
N PHE A 175 -9.09 11.28 7.93
CA PHE A 175 -9.57 10.93 6.59
C PHE A 175 -9.19 9.50 6.19
N GLY A 176 -7.98 9.05 6.56
CA GLY A 176 -7.52 7.70 6.29
C GLY A 176 -8.35 6.67 7.03
N ILE A 177 -8.57 6.88 8.33
CA ILE A 177 -9.35 5.97 9.17
C ILE A 177 -10.82 5.95 8.72
N ALA A 178 -11.43 7.11 8.50
CA ALA A 178 -12.81 7.22 8.03
C ALA A 178 -12.99 6.52 6.67
N ALA A 179 -12.12 6.77 5.70
CA ALA A 179 -12.18 6.11 4.40
C ALA A 179 -12.05 4.60 4.51
N TYR A 180 -11.14 4.11 5.36
CA TYR A 180 -10.98 2.69 5.61
C TYR A 180 -12.26 2.07 6.17
N LEU A 181 -12.83 2.65 7.23
CA LEU A 181 -14.04 2.15 7.89
C LEU A 181 -15.24 2.14 6.93
N ILE A 182 -15.45 3.22 6.18
CA ILE A 182 -16.50 3.31 5.14
C ILE A 182 -16.32 2.21 4.09
N CYS A 183 -15.08 1.94 3.65
CA CYS A 183 -14.82 0.85 2.71
C CYS A 183 -15.04 -0.54 3.32
N VAL A 184 -14.68 -0.76 4.58
CA VAL A 184 -14.92 -2.04 5.27
C VAL A 184 -16.42 -2.32 5.35
N TRP A 185 -17.23 -1.30 5.63
CA TRP A 185 -18.68 -1.46 5.77
C TRP A 185 -19.45 -1.26 4.47
N SER A 186 -18.80 -1.15 3.31
CA SER A 186 -19.50 -0.83 2.06
C SER A 186 -20.52 -1.89 1.63
N ASN A 187 -20.37 -3.12 2.12
CA ASN A 187 -21.28 -4.25 1.86
C ASN A 187 -22.24 -4.54 3.02
N VAL A 188 -22.23 -3.69 4.05
CA VAL A 188 -23.13 -3.79 5.21
C VAL A 188 -24.13 -2.64 5.13
N LYS A 189 -25.39 -2.88 5.50
CA LYS A 189 -26.35 -1.79 5.59
C LYS A 189 -25.93 -0.84 6.70
N LYS A 190 -25.91 0.47 6.44
CA LYS A 190 -25.39 1.46 7.40
C LYS A 190 -26.14 1.44 8.73
N GLU A 191 -27.43 1.14 8.70
CA GLU A 191 -28.29 0.99 9.87
C GLU A 191 -27.89 -0.17 10.80
N ASP A 192 -27.19 -1.17 10.27
CA ASP A 192 -26.70 -2.34 11.00
C ASP A 192 -25.29 -2.13 11.56
N VAL A 193 -24.62 -1.03 11.20
CA VAL A 193 -23.30 -0.68 11.72
C VAL A 193 -23.46 0.18 12.96
N PHE A 194 -22.96 -0.33 14.09
CA PHE A 194 -22.81 0.43 15.33
C PHE A 194 -21.33 0.60 15.63
N PHE A 195 -20.81 1.80 15.42
CA PHE A 195 -19.42 2.13 15.74
C PHE A 195 -19.32 2.81 17.10
N VAL A 196 -18.42 2.34 17.96
CA VAL A 196 -18.14 2.93 19.26
C VAL A 196 -16.72 3.46 19.27
N ASP A 197 -16.57 4.78 19.39
CA ASP A 197 -15.25 5.42 19.48
C ASP A 197 -14.91 5.73 20.95
N ILE A 198 -13.97 4.98 21.51
CA ILE A 198 -13.51 5.10 22.89
C ILE A 198 -12.27 6.00 22.91
N GLY A 199 -12.41 7.19 23.48
CA GLY A 199 -11.33 8.18 23.51
C GLY A 199 -11.19 8.97 22.21
N CYS A 200 -12.33 9.38 21.63
CA CYS A 200 -12.45 10.06 20.32
C CYS A 200 -11.70 11.40 20.16
N GLY A 201 -10.92 11.85 21.16
CA GLY A 201 -10.17 13.11 21.10
C GLY A 201 -11.05 14.33 20.80
N ASN A 202 -10.71 15.05 19.73
CA ASN A 202 -11.44 16.23 19.24
C ASN A 202 -12.75 15.88 18.49
N GLY A 203 -13.03 14.59 18.28
CA GLY A 203 -14.25 14.10 17.64
C GLY A 203 -14.28 14.21 16.12
N LEU A 204 -13.18 14.52 15.44
CA LEU A 204 -13.18 14.67 13.98
C LEU A 204 -13.55 13.36 13.27
N LEU A 205 -12.96 12.23 13.65
CA LEU A 205 -13.32 10.92 13.06
C LEU A 205 -14.82 10.62 13.19
N VAL A 206 -15.39 10.87 14.37
CA VAL A 206 -16.83 10.72 14.64
C VAL A 206 -17.64 11.63 13.73
N TYR A 207 -17.28 12.91 13.65
CA TYR A 207 -17.95 13.89 12.79
C TYR A 207 -17.97 13.44 11.33
N LEU A 208 -16.84 12.95 10.80
CA LEU A 208 -16.74 12.44 9.43
C LEU A 208 -17.67 11.24 9.22
N LEU A 209 -17.64 10.26 10.12
CA LEU A 209 -18.46 9.05 9.99
C LEU A 209 -19.96 9.35 10.06
N ILE A 210 -20.38 10.24 10.97
CA ILE A 210 -21.78 10.69 11.08
C ILE A 210 -22.20 11.45 9.81
N SER A 211 -21.35 12.35 9.30
CA SER A 211 -21.63 13.12 8.09
C SER A 211 -21.77 12.23 6.86
N GLU A 212 -21.03 11.12 6.82
CA GLU A 212 -21.15 10.07 5.80
C GLU A 212 -22.28 9.06 6.09
N GLY A 213 -23.11 9.29 7.12
CA GLY A 213 -24.32 8.53 7.42
C GLY A 213 -24.13 7.25 8.24
N VAL A 214 -22.99 7.08 8.92
CA VAL A 214 -22.74 5.98 9.86
C VAL A 214 -23.32 6.31 11.23
N ARG A 215 -23.94 5.32 11.89
CA ARG A 215 -24.38 5.47 13.28
C ARG A 215 -23.18 5.28 14.22
N VAL A 216 -22.86 6.32 14.99
CA VAL A 216 -21.72 6.34 15.92
C VAL A 216 -22.19 6.64 17.35
N VAL A 217 -21.64 5.90 18.31
CA VAL A 217 -21.74 6.16 19.75
C VAL A 217 -20.35 6.57 20.24
N VAL A 218 -20.28 7.59 21.09
CA VAL A 218 -19.00 8.20 21.50
C VAL A 218 -18.82 8.07 23.00
N TYR A 219 -17.61 7.71 23.44
CA TYR A 219 -17.19 7.81 24.84
C TYR A 219 -15.93 8.68 24.93
N SER A 220 -16.07 9.89 25.48
CA SER A 220 -14.95 10.79 25.72
C SER A 220 -14.65 10.90 27.22
N LYS A 221 -13.40 11.28 27.57
CA LYS A 221 -12.91 11.41 28.95
C LYS A 221 -13.71 12.40 29.82
N LEU A 222 -14.62 13.18 29.24
CA LEU A 222 -15.52 14.08 29.97
C LEU A 222 -16.64 13.35 30.74
N TYR A 223 -16.83 12.05 30.53
CA TYR A 223 -17.90 11.27 31.20
C TYR A 223 -17.44 10.43 32.41
N PHE A 224 -16.20 10.57 32.88
CA PHE A 224 -15.73 9.88 34.10
C PHE A 224 -15.71 10.77 35.36
N SER A 225 -16.38 11.93 35.36
CA SER A 225 -16.62 12.70 36.59
C SER A 225 -18.07 13.19 36.70
N SER A 226 -18.96 12.31 37.16
CA SER A 226 -20.17 12.59 37.97
C SER A 226 -21.18 11.45 37.84
N MET A 227 -20.81 10.29 38.37
CA MET A 227 -21.77 9.38 38.99
C MET A 227 -21.12 8.88 40.28
N GLU A 228 -21.10 9.77 41.27
CA GLU A 228 -21.23 9.52 42.71
C GLU A 228 -21.62 10.84 43.38
#